data_AF-A0A2E7RA57-F1
#
_entry.id   AF-A0A2E7RA57-F1
#
_cell.length_a   1.000
_cell.length_b   1.000
_cell.length_c   1.000
_cell.angle_alpha   90.00
_cell.angle_beta   90.00
_cell.angle_gamma   90.00
#
_symmetry.space_group_name_H-M   'P 1'
#
loop_
_entity.id
_entity.type
_entity.pdbx_description
1 polymer ?
#
loop_
_entity_poly.entity_id
_entity_poly.type
_entity_poly.pdbx_seq_one_letter_code
_entity_poly.pdbx_strand_id
1 'polypeptide(L)'
;MSEAKKWAWIAVTMALSVLFLSFEARAKEISGVATVLSGDLLSVGKQKIRLFGVVAPSKTQSCLVNAAIMRCGIVSWAALIKIADGVFLSCDIEKVTSKTAGIIYATCYAGEHDIAEEHVRSGWAKAYVEQTDRYKVDEDDARQSNRGLWVGEIISKKKSHKEPKTSKRQKNNQQFRHKKKVSC
;
A
#
# COMPACT_ATOMS: atom_id res chain seq x y z
N MET A 1 -41.61 2.42 -57.62
CA MET A 1 -41.93 1.77 -56.32
C MET A 1 -40.73 1.11 -55.62
N SER A 2 -39.51 1.09 -56.18
CA SER A 2 -38.35 0.44 -55.56
C SER A 2 -37.52 1.34 -54.62
N GLU A 3 -37.42 2.64 -54.92
CA GLU A 3 -36.54 3.54 -54.16
C GLU A 3 -37.03 3.79 -52.73
N ALA A 4 -38.33 4.03 -52.53
CA ALA A 4 -38.89 4.25 -51.18
C ALA A 4 -38.65 3.07 -50.21
N LYS A 5 -38.59 1.82 -50.73
CA LYS A 5 -38.28 0.64 -49.91
C LYS A 5 -36.79 0.61 -49.51
N LYS A 6 -35.88 1.05 -50.38
CA LYS A 6 -34.44 1.11 -50.07
C LYS A 6 -34.15 2.12 -48.96
N TRP A 7 -34.73 3.33 -49.04
CA TRP A 7 -34.57 4.36 -48.02
C TRP A 7 -35.18 3.95 -46.67
N ALA A 8 -36.31 3.24 -46.67
CA ALA A 8 -36.91 2.68 -45.46
C ALA A 8 -36.01 1.63 -44.79
N TRP A 9 -35.38 0.74 -45.55
CA TRP A 9 -34.46 -0.25 -45.02
C TRP A 9 -33.16 0.38 -44.49
N ILE A 10 -32.63 1.41 -45.16
CA ILE A 10 -31.46 2.17 -44.69
C ILE A 10 -31.76 2.91 -43.37
N ALA A 11 -32.94 3.53 -43.25
CA ALA A 11 -33.33 4.20 -42.02
C ALA A 11 -33.52 3.22 -40.84
N VAL A 12 -34.10 2.04 -41.11
CA VAL A 12 -34.29 0.99 -40.10
C VAL A 12 -32.95 0.40 -39.65
N THR A 13 -32.01 0.13 -40.57
CA THR A 13 -30.69 -0.40 -40.19
C THR A 13 -29.85 0.66 -39.46
N MET A 14 -29.95 1.93 -39.85
CA MET A 14 -29.27 3.03 -39.16
C MET A 14 -29.82 3.20 -37.72
N ALA A 15 -31.14 3.17 -37.53
CA ALA A 15 -31.75 3.23 -36.20
C ALA A 15 -31.39 2.02 -35.32
N LEU A 16 -31.31 0.82 -35.89
CA LEU A 16 -30.94 -0.40 -35.17
C LEU A 16 -29.45 -0.40 -34.77
N SER A 17 -28.58 0.23 -35.57
CA SER A 17 -27.15 0.37 -35.27
C SER A 17 -26.87 1.35 -34.12
N VAL A 18 -27.67 2.41 -33.97
CA VAL A 18 -27.54 3.40 -32.88
C VAL A 18 -27.95 2.80 -31.53
N LEU A 19 -28.89 1.85 -31.50
CA LEU A 19 -29.33 1.17 -30.28
C LEU A 19 -28.30 0.17 -29.71
N PHE A 20 -27.31 -0.26 -30.51
CA PHE A 20 -26.27 -1.21 -30.07
C PHE A 20 -25.05 -0.54 -29.41
N LEU A 21 -24.96 0.79 -29.42
CA LEU A 21 -23.79 1.54 -28.96
C LEU A 21 -23.75 1.82 -27.44
N SER A 22 -24.78 1.44 -26.69
CA SER A 22 -24.84 1.66 -25.24
C SER A 22 -24.30 0.48 -24.43
N PHE A 23 -23.11 -0.01 -24.77
CA PHE A 23 -22.40 -0.93 -23.87
C PHE A 23 -21.67 -0.08 -22.82
N GLU A 24 -22.36 0.24 -21.72
CA GLU A 24 -21.72 0.82 -20.55
C GLU A 24 -20.61 -0.13 -20.08
N ALA A 25 -19.36 0.27 -20.28
CA ALA A 25 -18.23 -0.38 -19.67
C ALA A 25 -18.33 -0.17 -18.15
N ARG A 26 -19.01 -1.08 -17.45
CA ARG A 26 -18.95 -1.10 -15.98
C ARG A 26 -17.52 -1.40 -15.57
N ALA A 27 -16.84 -0.39 -15.02
CA ALA A 27 -15.64 -0.61 -14.23
C ALA A 27 -15.98 -1.62 -13.14
N LYS A 28 -15.09 -2.58 -12.91
CA LYS A 28 -15.30 -3.63 -11.90
C LYS A 28 -15.03 -3.02 -10.53
N GLU A 29 -16.05 -2.39 -9.97
CA GLU A 29 -16.03 -1.83 -8.62
C GLU A 29 -16.14 -2.94 -7.57
N ILE A 30 -15.36 -2.85 -6.50
CA ILE A 30 -15.40 -3.78 -5.37
C ILE A 30 -16.08 -3.07 -4.21
N SER A 31 -17.27 -3.53 -3.83
CA SER A 31 -18.03 -2.94 -2.73
C SER A 31 -18.39 -3.95 -1.65
N GLY A 32 -18.46 -3.52 -0.39
CA GLY A 32 -18.91 -4.35 0.71
C GLY A 32 -18.41 -3.89 2.08
N VAL A 33 -18.81 -4.62 3.12
CA VAL A 33 -18.31 -4.37 4.48
C VAL A 33 -16.84 -4.73 4.56
N ALA A 34 -16.03 -3.80 5.06
CA ALA A 34 -14.60 -3.95 5.17
C ALA A 34 -14.18 -4.59 6.50
N THR A 35 -13.06 -5.33 6.45
CA THR A 35 -12.35 -5.83 7.63
C THR A 35 -10.89 -5.43 7.52
N VAL A 36 -10.36 -4.73 8.51
CA VAL A 36 -9.00 -4.18 8.46
C VAL A 36 -7.97 -5.23 8.87
N LEU A 37 -7.04 -5.54 7.96
CA LEU A 37 -6.03 -6.59 8.12
C LEU A 37 -4.67 -6.06 8.57
N SER A 38 -4.25 -4.84 8.19
CA SER A 38 -3.07 -4.09 8.68
C SER A 38 -3.24 -2.61 8.39
N GLY A 39 -2.27 -1.76 8.73
CA GLY A 39 -2.37 -0.30 8.53
C GLY A 39 -2.50 0.18 7.08
N ASP A 40 -2.44 -0.70 6.09
CA ASP A 40 -2.59 -0.41 4.65
C ASP A 40 -3.30 -1.55 3.88
N LEU A 41 -3.83 -2.55 4.58
CA LEU A 41 -4.44 -3.74 3.98
C LEU A 41 -5.78 -4.00 4.64
N LEU A 42 -6.80 -4.23 3.84
CA LEU A 42 -8.16 -4.54 4.26
C LEU A 42 -8.76 -5.64 3.38
N SER A 43 -9.86 -6.22 3.81
CA SER A 43 -10.67 -7.16 3.04
C SER A 43 -12.02 -6.53 2.77
N VAL A 44 -12.48 -6.52 1.53
CA VAL A 44 -13.86 -6.12 1.15
C VAL A 44 -14.50 -7.32 0.46
N GLY A 45 -15.52 -7.89 1.11
CA GLY A 45 -16.07 -9.18 0.71
C GLY A 45 -14.98 -10.26 0.67
N LYS A 46 -14.73 -10.84 -0.51
CA LYS A 46 -13.72 -11.89 -0.72
C LYS A 46 -12.36 -11.37 -1.18
N GLN A 47 -12.22 -10.06 -1.39
CA GLN A 47 -11.02 -9.48 -2.00
C GLN A 47 -10.13 -8.82 -0.95
N LYS A 48 -8.83 -9.10 -1.02
CA LYS A 48 -7.82 -8.38 -0.24
C LYS A 48 -7.40 -7.14 -1.00
N ILE A 49 -7.64 -5.99 -0.38
CA ILE A 49 -7.34 -4.68 -0.93
C ILE A 49 -6.19 -4.06 -0.15
N ARG A 50 -5.15 -3.65 -0.87
CA ARG A 50 -4.12 -2.75 -0.36
C ARG A 50 -4.47 -1.33 -0.80
N LEU A 51 -4.50 -0.40 0.14
CA LEU A 51 -4.80 1.00 -0.18
C LEU A 51 -3.75 1.52 -1.17
N PHE A 52 -4.23 2.05 -2.30
CA PHE A 52 -3.36 2.59 -3.33
C PHE A 52 -2.79 3.95 -2.91
N GLY A 53 -1.52 4.21 -3.25
CA GLY A 53 -0.89 5.51 -3.04
C GLY A 53 -0.42 5.78 -1.62
N VAL A 54 -0.50 4.80 -0.71
CA VAL A 54 -0.08 4.97 0.69
C VAL A 54 0.73 3.79 1.19
N VAL A 55 1.56 4.05 2.20
CA VAL A 55 2.30 3.03 2.94
C VAL A 55 2.17 3.24 4.44
N ALA A 56 1.89 2.17 5.17
CA ALA A 56 1.81 2.19 6.62
C ALA A 56 2.93 1.35 7.27
N PRO A 57 3.30 1.64 8.52
CA PRO A 57 4.21 0.79 9.27
C PRO A 57 3.65 -0.63 9.41
N SER A 58 4.50 -1.64 9.31
CA SER A 58 4.07 -3.02 9.51
C SER A 58 3.65 -3.24 10.97
N LYS A 59 2.73 -4.19 11.26
CA LYS A 59 2.23 -4.41 12.64
C LYS A 59 3.30 -4.66 13.71
N THR A 60 4.46 -5.17 13.31
CA THR A 60 5.59 -5.45 14.20
C THR A 60 6.59 -4.29 14.28
N GLN A 61 6.40 -3.24 13.50
CA GLN A 61 7.26 -2.07 13.49
C GLN A 61 7.05 -1.20 14.72
N SER A 62 8.16 -0.77 15.31
CA SER A 62 8.22 0.25 16.34
C SER A 62 8.86 1.52 15.79
N CYS A 63 8.47 2.66 16.33
CA CYS A 63 8.97 3.99 16.02
C CYS A 63 9.46 4.64 17.32
N LEU A 64 10.36 5.61 17.22
CA LEU A 64 10.73 6.46 18.35
C LEU A 64 9.92 7.74 18.27
N VAL A 65 9.31 8.11 19.37
CA VAL A 65 8.57 9.35 19.50
C VAL A 65 8.99 9.97 20.83
N ASN A 66 9.58 11.16 20.79
CA ASN A 66 10.09 11.87 21.98
C ASN A 66 10.96 10.97 22.87
N ALA A 67 11.95 10.30 22.28
CA ALA A 67 12.84 9.35 22.95
C ALA A 67 12.18 8.08 23.54
N ALA A 68 10.87 7.88 23.35
CA ALA A 68 10.16 6.67 23.75
C ALA A 68 9.89 5.74 22.57
N ILE A 69 10.04 4.43 22.78
CA ILE A 69 9.71 3.41 21.77
C ILE A 69 8.21 3.16 21.79
N MET A 70 7.56 3.33 20.64
CA MET A 70 6.14 3.10 20.44
C MET A 70 5.91 2.06 19.33
N ARG A 71 4.94 1.16 19.52
CA ARG A 71 4.53 0.19 18.48
C ARG A 71 3.68 0.85 17.40
N CYS A 72 4.27 1.77 16.64
CA CYS A 72 3.57 2.57 15.61
C CYS A 72 2.82 1.72 14.57
N GLY A 73 3.26 0.49 14.28
CA GLY A 73 2.51 -0.45 13.46
C GLY A 73 1.14 -0.84 14.01
N ILE A 74 1.05 -1.04 15.33
CA ILE A 74 -0.22 -1.34 15.99
C ILE A 74 -1.09 -0.09 16.04
N VAL A 75 -0.50 1.08 16.30
CA VAL A 75 -1.25 2.34 16.37
C VAL A 75 -1.81 2.72 14.99
N SER A 76 -1.02 2.59 13.93
CA SER A 76 -1.48 2.78 12.55
C SER A 76 -2.60 1.81 12.18
N TRP A 77 -2.46 0.53 12.55
CA TRP A 77 -3.54 -0.44 12.33
C TRP A 77 -4.83 -0.07 13.09
N ALA A 78 -4.72 0.35 14.35
CA ALA A 78 -5.87 0.80 15.14
C ALA A 78 -6.53 2.07 14.58
N ALA A 79 -5.74 3.01 14.04
CA ALA A 79 -6.26 4.19 13.37
C ALA A 79 -7.07 3.81 12.12
N LEU A 80 -6.58 2.87 11.31
CA LEU A 80 -7.32 2.40 10.14
C LEU A 80 -8.59 1.63 10.54
N ILE A 81 -8.53 0.83 11.62
CA ILE A 81 -9.73 0.17 12.18
C ILE A 81 -10.82 1.20 12.48
N LYS A 82 -10.46 2.32 13.11
CA LYS A 82 -11.43 3.35 13.52
C LYS A 82 -12.22 3.94 12.34
N ILE A 83 -11.61 4.05 11.16
CA ILE A 83 -12.22 4.72 10.01
C ILE A 83 -12.81 3.74 8.98
N ALA A 84 -12.41 2.46 9.00
CA ALA A 84 -12.75 1.52 7.93
C ALA A 84 -13.30 0.16 8.40
N ASP A 85 -13.08 -0.28 9.64
CA ASP A 85 -13.53 -1.62 10.07
C ASP A 85 -15.04 -1.66 10.27
N GLY A 86 -15.71 -2.65 9.67
CA GLY A 86 -17.17 -2.77 9.71
C GLY A 86 -17.91 -1.74 8.86
N VAL A 87 -17.20 -0.87 8.14
CA VAL A 87 -17.78 0.16 7.26
C VAL A 87 -18.04 -0.43 5.87
N PHE A 88 -19.16 -0.06 5.25
CA PHE A 88 -19.40 -0.37 3.85
C PHE A 88 -18.53 0.53 2.97
N LEU A 89 -17.57 -0.07 2.25
CA LEU A 89 -16.68 0.64 1.35
C LEU A 89 -17.04 0.36 -0.10
N SER A 90 -16.84 1.36 -0.96
CA SER A 90 -16.74 1.20 -2.40
C SER A 90 -15.29 1.42 -2.83
N CYS A 91 -14.73 0.50 -3.61
CA CYS A 91 -13.32 0.52 -3.97
C CYS A 91 -13.12 0.46 -5.49
N ASP A 92 -12.41 1.47 -6.00
CA ASP A 92 -11.99 1.60 -7.39
C ASP A 92 -10.63 0.94 -7.61
N ILE A 93 -10.59 -0.03 -8.52
CA ILE A 93 -9.37 -0.77 -8.81
C ILE A 93 -8.38 0.11 -9.58
N GLU A 94 -7.28 0.45 -8.93
CA GLU A 94 -6.18 1.23 -9.52
C GLU A 94 -5.15 0.29 -10.19
N LYS A 95 -4.86 -0.85 -9.55
CA LYS A 95 -3.87 -1.82 -10.08
C LYS A 95 -4.09 -3.25 -9.59
N VAL A 96 -4.07 -4.19 -10.53
CA VAL A 96 -4.00 -5.63 -10.24
C VAL A 96 -2.56 -6.10 -10.43
N THR A 97 -2.00 -6.83 -9.46
CA THR A 97 -0.64 -7.39 -9.57
C THR A 97 -0.67 -8.91 -9.67
N SER A 98 0.08 -9.47 -10.61
CA SER A 98 0.33 -10.91 -10.69
C SER A 98 1.38 -11.39 -9.67
N LYS A 99 2.20 -10.48 -9.12
CA LYS A 99 3.31 -10.81 -8.20
C LYS A 99 2.85 -11.13 -6.79
N THR A 100 1.72 -10.60 -6.37
CA THR A 100 1.16 -10.82 -5.03
C THR A 100 -0.18 -11.49 -5.22
N ALA A 101 -0.18 -12.83 -5.22
CA ALA A 101 -1.36 -13.62 -5.53
C ALA A 101 -2.56 -13.18 -4.68
N GLY A 102 -3.53 -12.54 -5.33
CA GLY A 102 -4.80 -12.16 -4.73
C GLY A 102 -4.85 -10.82 -3.98
N ILE A 103 -3.85 -9.93 -4.08
CA ILE A 103 -3.95 -8.55 -3.57
C ILE A 103 -4.20 -7.57 -4.71
N ILE A 104 -5.27 -6.79 -4.57
CA ILE A 104 -5.64 -5.71 -5.49
C ILE A 104 -5.25 -4.38 -4.83
N TYR A 105 -4.69 -3.45 -5.60
CA TYR A 105 -4.49 -2.08 -5.15
C TYR A 105 -5.67 -1.24 -5.62
N ALA A 106 -6.33 -0.57 -4.67
CA ALA A 106 -7.52 0.22 -4.95
C ALA A 106 -7.58 1.45 -4.04
N THR A 107 -8.27 2.48 -4.52
CA THR A 107 -8.75 3.56 -3.66
C THR A 107 -10.11 3.16 -3.13
N CYS A 108 -10.35 3.33 -1.83
CA CYS A 108 -11.59 2.92 -1.19
C CYS A 108 -12.24 4.12 -0.49
N TYR A 109 -13.56 4.18 -0.58
CA TYR A 109 -14.36 5.27 -0.06
C TYR A 109 -15.45 4.77 0.88
N ALA A 110 -15.65 5.50 1.98
CA ALA A 110 -16.84 5.40 2.82
C ALA A 110 -17.80 6.55 2.46
N GLY A 111 -18.74 6.29 1.55
CA GLY A 111 -19.47 7.37 0.87
C GLY A 111 -18.49 8.18 0.02
N GLU A 112 -18.36 9.48 0.29
CA GLU A 112 -17.42 10.37 -0.41
C GLU A 112 -16.04 10.47 0.28
N HIS A 113 -15.83 9.78 1.40
CA HIS A 113 -14.60 9.90 2.19
C HIS A 113 -13.54 8.89 1.73
N ASP A 114 -12.43 9.39 1.17
CA ASP A 114 -11.26 8.58 0.83
C ASP A 114 -10.54 8.10 2.11
N ILE A 115 -10.50 6.78 2.29
CA ILE A 115 -9.91 6.13 3.46
C ILE A 115 -8.39 6.32 3.52
N ALA A 116 -7.72 6.32 2.36
CA ALA A 116 -6.28 6.48 2.28
C ALA A 116 -5.88 7.94 2.59
N GLU A 117 -6.65 8.90 2.10
CA GLU A 117 -6.51 10.33 2.40
C GLU A 117 -6.60 10.60 3.91
N GLU A 118 -7.66 10.12 4.56
CA GLU A 118 -7.85 10.32 6.01
C GLU A 118 -6.75 9.63 6.84
N HIS A 119 -6.29 8.47 6.40
CA HIS A 119 -5.22 7.74 7.09
C HIS A 119 -3.85 8.46 6.97
N VAL A 120 -3.57 9.09 5.84
CA VAL A 120 -2.38 9.94 5.65
C VAL A 120 -2.52 11.24 6.43
N ARG A 121 -3.68 11.92 6.31
CA ARG A 121 -3.97 13.17 7.01
C ARG A 121 -3.86 13.01 8.52
N SER A 122 -4.36 11.92 9.09
CA SER A 122 -4.21 11.62 10.53
C SER A 122 -2.75 11.31 10.94
N GLY A 123 -1.84 11.17 9.98
CA GLY A 123 -0.41 10.95 10.19
C GLY A 123 -0.05 9.49 10.44
N TRP A 124 -0.95 8.54 10.20
CA TRP A 124 -0.73 7.12 10.47
C TRP A 124 -0.37 6.28 9.24
N ALA A 125 -0.37 6.90 8.05
CA ALA A 125 0.28 6.42 6.84
C ALA A 125 1.08 7.54 6.17
N LYS A 126 1.94 7.18 5.23
CA LYS A 126 2.69 8.11 4.38
C LYS A 126 2.19 8.05 2.96
N ALA A 127 2.26 9.16 2.22
CA ALA A 127 2.00 9.15 0.80
C ALA A 127 3.12 8.37 0.09
N TYR A 128 2.75 7.58 -0.90
CA TYR A 128 3.67 6.79 -1.70
C TYR A 128 3.69 7.35 -3.12
N VAL A 129 4.50 8.40 -3.31
CA VAL A 129 4.62 9.19 -4.54
C VAL A 129 5.07 8.40 -5.78
N GLU A 130 5.61 7.21 -5.59
CA GLU A 130 5.95 6.28 -6.69
C GLU A 130 4.69 5.64 -7.32
N GLN A 131 3.56 5.66 -6.60
CA GLN A 131 2.24 5.24 -7.11
C GLN A 131 1.38 6.42 -7.56
N THR A 132 1.28 7.46 -6.72
CA THR A 132 0.51 8.68 -7.00
C THR A 132 0.91 9.79 -6.03
N ASP A 133 0.78 11.05 -6.45
CA ASP A 133 0.99 12.25 -5.63
C ASP A 133 -0.28 12.75 -4.92
N ARG A 134 -1.42 12.07 -5.08
CA ARG A 134 -2.75 12.47 -4.55
C ARG A 134 -2.73 12.89 -3.08
N TYR A 135 -1.99 12.15 -2.23
CA TYR A 135 -1.99 12.37 -0.77
C TYR A 135 -0.79 13.17 -0.25
N LYS A 136 0.02 13.77 -1.14
CA LYS A 136 1.23 14.48 -0.73
C LYS A 136 0.91 15.68 0.17
N VAL A 137 -0.14 16.43 -0.18
CA VAL A 137 -0.58 17.60 0.58
C VAL A 137 -1.05 17.19 1.98
N ASP A 138 -1.76 16.06 2.10
CA ASP A 138 -2.21 15.54 3.39
C ASP A 138 -1.05 15.10 4.28
N GLU A 139 -0.01 14.49 3.69
CA GLU A 139 1.20 14.14 4.42
C GLU A 139 1.95 15.40 4.90
N ASP A 140 2.04 16.41 4.04
CA ASP A 140 2.70 17.67 4.39
C ASP A 140 1.95 18.42 5.50
N ASP A 141 0.61 18.40 5.51
CA ASP A 141 -0.20 18.93 6.62
C ASP A 141 -0.01 18.10 7.91
N ALA A 142 -0.02 16.78 7.82
CA ALA A 142 0.21 15.90 8.97
C ALA A 142 1.60 16.13 9.58
N ARG A 143 2.61 16.39 8.75
CA ARG A 143 3.98 16.70 9.18
C ARG A 143 4.06 18.06 9.86
N GLN A 144 3.51 19.11 9.25
CA GLN A 144 3.48 20.46 9.82
C GLN A 144 2.72 20.51 11.15
N SER A 145 1.67 19.71 11.27
CA SER A 145 0.84 19.58 12.48
C SER A 145 1.40 18.59 13.51
N ASN A 146 2.57 17.98 13.28
CA ASN A 146 3.17 16.95 14.14
C ASN A 146 2.20 15.82 14.52
N ARG A 147 1.42 15.30 13.56
CA ARG A 147 0.43 14.22 13.81
C ARG A 147 1.02 12.83 13.64
N GLY A 148 0.54 11.87 14.43
CA GLY A 148 0.86 10.45 14.28
C GLY A 148 2.36 10.14 14.22
N LEU A 149 2.82 9.61 13.09
CA LEU A 149 4.23 9.26 12.84
C LEU A 149 5.16 10.48 12.86
N TRP A 150 4.62 11.70 12.79
CA TRP A 150 5.37 12.96 12.75
C TRP A 150 5.55 13.63 14.12
N VAL A 151 5.05 13.03 15.21
CA VAL A 151 5.23 13.53 16.59
C VAL A 151 6.72 13.47 17.04
N GLY A 152 7.58 12.73 16.34
CA GLY A 152 9.01 12.65 16.64
C GLY A 152 9.84 12.08 15.50
N GLU A 153 11.13 11.85 15.74
CA GLU A 153 12.01 11.26 14.73
C GLU A 153 11.70 9.77 14.48
N ILE A 154 11.16 9.47 13.31
CA ILE A 154 10.99 8.09 12.85
C ILE A 154 12.38 7.43 12.80
N ILE A 155 12.65 6.48 13.68
CA ILE A 155 13.79 5.55 13.50
C ILE A 155 13.51 4.77 12.22
N SER A 156 14.00 5.28 11.10
CA SER A 156 14.04 4.52 9.87
C SER A 156 15.01 3.36 10.11
N LYS A 157 14.54 2.12 9.95
CA LYS A 157 15.43 0.96 9.98
C LYS A 157 16.23 0.93 8.68
N LYS A 158 17.19 1.86 8.51
CA LYS A 158 18.22 1.74 7.48
C LYS A 158 19.53 1.26 8.10
N LYS A 159 19.98 0.14 7.54
CA LYS A 159 21.14 -0.71 7.86
C LYS A 159 20.91 -1.65 9.05
N SER A 160 20.58 -2.90 8.71
CA SER A 160 21.17 -4.03 9.43
C SER A 160 22.66 -3.72 9.60
N HIS A 161 23.08 -3.47 10.84
CA HIS A 161 24.44 -3.84 11.19
C HIS A 161 24.48 -5.34 10.92
N LYS A 162 25.09 -5.73 9.79
CA LYS A 162 25.58 -7.10 9.67
C LYS A 162 26.46 -7.28 10.90
N GLU A 163 26.01 -8.14 11.81
CA GLU A 163 26.88 -8.75 12.80
C GLU A 163 28.18 -9.14 12.08
N PRO A 164 29.36 -8.73 12.54
CA PRO A 164 30.59 -9.23 11.95
C PRO A 164 30.58 -10.73 12.17
N LYS A 165 30.41 -11.50 11.09
CA LYS A 165 30.62 -12.94 11.12
C LYS A 165 32.05 -13.15 11.58
N THR A 166 32.23 -13.55 12.84
CA THR A 166 33.50 -14.01 13.37
C THR A 166 33.88 -15.24 12.55
N SER A 167 34.72 -15.00 11.54
CA SER A 167 35.29 -16.02 10.67
C SER A 167 36.13 -16.96 11.53
N LYS A 168 35.60 -18.15 11.78
CA LYS A 168 36.38 -19.34 12.16
C LYS A 168 37.37 -19.63 11.03
N ARG A 169 38.50 -18.94 10.96
CA ARG A 169 39.62 -19.33 10.08
C ARG A 169 40.97 -18.73 10.46
N GLN A 170 41.37 -18.81 11.73
CA GLN A 170 42.78 -18.66 12.13
C GLN A 170 43.12 -19.61 13.29
N LYS A 171 43.12 -20.91 13.00
CA LYS A 171 43.90 -21.92 13.73
C LYS A 171 44.48 -22.89 12.70
N ASN A 172 45.38 -22.39 11.86
CA ASN A 172 46.41 -23.21 11.23
C ASN A 172 47.48 -22.32 10.60
N ASN A 173 48.38 -21.79 11.43
CA ASN A 173 49.78 -21.50 11.05
C ASN A 173 50.55 -21.03 12.29
N GLN A 174 50.70 -21.93 13.26
CA GLN A 174 51.81 -21.91 14.21
C GLN A 174 52.51 -23.26 14.15
N GLN A 175 52.98 -23.58 12.95
CA GLN A 175 54.09 -24.48 12.77
C GLN A 175 54.96 -23.81 11.71
N PHE A 176 56.26 -23.72 11.94
CA PHE A 176 57.26 -23.00 11.14
C PHE A 176 57.45 -21.51 11.44
N ARG A 177 58.00 -21.21 12.62
CA ARG A 177 59.27 -20.47 12.75
C ARG A 177 59.79 -20.59 14.18
N HIS A 178 61.10 -20.84 14.30
CA HIS A 178 61.88 -21.04 15.53
C HIS A 178 61.94 -22.46 16.12
N LYS A 179 62.37 -23.41 15.29
CA LYS A 179 63.53 -24.23 15.67
C LYS A 179 64.78 -23.55 15.09
N LYS A 180 65.66 -23.01 15.94
CA LYS A 180 67.14 -23.13 15.86
C LYS A 180 67.84 -22.18 16.86
N LYS A 181 68.90 -22.75 17.49
CA LYS A 181 69.89 -22.23 18.45
C LYS A 181 69.49 -22.47 19.92
N VAL A 182 69.93 -23.50 20.67
CA VAL A 182 71.24 -24.19 20.91
C VAL A 182 72.23 -23.39 21.77
N SER A 183 72.58 -23.99 22.93
CA SER A 183 73.69 -23.73 23.89
C SER A 183 73.69 -22.37 24.61
N CYS A 184 74.00 -22.24 25.91
CA CYS A 184 74.72 -23.08 26.88
C CYS A 184 74.00 -23.13 28.24
#